data_AF-A0A0C3P7E4-F1
#
_entry.id   AF-A0A0C3P7E4-F1
#
_cell.length_a   1.000
_cell.length_b   1.000
_cell.length_c   1.000
_cell.angle_alpha   90.00
_cell.angle_beta   90.00
_cell.angle_gamma   90.00
#
_symmetry.space_group_name_H-M   'P 1'
#
loop_
_entity.id
_entity.type
_entity.pdbx_description
1 polymer ?
#
loop_
_entity_poly.entity_id
_entity_poly.type
_entity_poly.pdbx_seq_one_letter_code
_entity_poly.pdbx_strand_id
1 'polypeptide(L)'
;VCDGNTISHPCCAVHDCKMPLDSHWLQFCSDHQNLCSICAVEGCNLPCSPGSKTCHIVEHNKLEEAYYKPAKALFQLHARLTRAGLSVPSDSVIGDEGEDVGEESIECDGKSDKGNAYCLKARFGTQCTHNEQLIMRPCGIILAQATFYGSEAISAVNEFAKAVFPTPQSTPEYFIFDNNCKLHAHQEAKQDHHFSDTVLPVDVFHFNSKHKETDLYCQQQCNPAAFPDLLENGKWCFNTSICEQTNVWLGGYQAILSNMTVHRYNFYLDEMIKR
;
A
#
# COMPACT_ATOMS: atom_id res chain seq x y z
N VAL A 1 -12.10 14.74 0.73
CA VAL A 1 -12.15 13.27 0.54
C VAL A 1 -10.72 12.77 0.60
N CYS A 2 -10.48 11.65 1.28
CA CYS A 2 -9.18 11.03 1.45
C CYS A 2 -9.29 9.57 1.06
N ASP A 3 -8.38 9.09 0.20
CA ASP A 3 -8.31 7.68 -0.21
C ASP A 3 -6.91 7.35 -0.75
N GLY A 4 -6.56 6.07 -0.76
CA GLY A 4 -5.24 5.56 -1.10
C GLY A 4 -5.23 4.77 -2.41
N ASN A 5 -4.10 4.81 -3.11
CA ASN A 5 -3.82 4.00 -4.29
C ASN A 5 -2.56 3.16 -4.08
N THR A 6 -2.54 1.93 -4.59
CA THR A 6 -1.41 1.00 -4.46
C THR A 6 -0.25 1.29 -5.42
N ILE A 7 -0.23 2.48 -6.05
CA ILE A 7 0.98 2.93 -6.75
C ILE A 7 2.12 3.06 -5.73
N SER A 8 3.30 2.61 -6.13
CA SER A 8 4.40 2.44 -5.19
C SER A 8 5.75 2.66 -5.88
N HIS A 9 6.79 2.76 -5.05
CA HIS A 9 8.17 2.73 -5.51
C HIS A 9 9.02 1.87 -4.56
N PRO A 10 10.20 1.40 -5.01
CA PRO A 10 11.15 0.69 -4.17
C PRO A 10 11.53 1.48 -2.91
N CYS A 11 11.50 0.83 -1.76
CA CYS A 11 11.83 1.37 -0.46
C CYS A 11 12.64 0.37 0.38
N CYS A 12 13.14 0.82 1.53
CA CYS A 12 13.89 -0.04 2.43
C CYS A 12 12.99 -1.17 2.99
N ALA A 13 13.50 -2.40 3.02
CA ALA A 13 12.75 -3.57 3.52
C ALA A 13 12.46 -3.56 5.03
N VAL A 14 13.00 -2.59 5.78
CA VAL A 14 12.65 -2.35 7.18
C VAL A 14 11.31 -1.62 7.22
N HIS A 15 10.36 -2.17 7.97
CA HIS A 15 9.00 -1.64 8.07
C HIS A 15 9.01 -0.15 8.46
N ASP A 16 8.23 0.66 7.73
CA ASP A 16 8.12 2.12 7.88
C ASP A 16 9.43 2.92 7.77
N CYS A 17 10.51 2.34 7.27
CA CYS A 17 11.75 3.06 7.01
C CYS A 17 11.56 4.03 5.83
N LYS A 18 11.69 5.34 6.11
CA LYS A 18 11.53 6.42 5.12
C LYS A 18 12.84 6.85 4.47
N MET A 19 13.95 6.19 4.81
CA MET A 19 15.25 6.52 4.24
C MET A 19 15.32 6.06 2.79
N PRO A 20 15.75 6.93 1.85
CA PRO A 20 15.85 6.57 0.45
C PRO A 20 16.85 5.43 0.25
N LEU A 21 16.59 4.57 -0.73
CA LEU A 21 17.58 3.65 -1.25
C LEU A 21 18.60 4.42 -2.11
N ASP A 22 19.88 4.11 -1.97
CA ASP A 22 20.93 4.67 -2.83
C ASP A 22 20.74 4.27 -4.30
N SER A 23 20.11 3.10 -4.52
CA SER A 23 19.71 2.58 -5.82
C SER A 23 18.46 1.72 -5.66
N HIS A 24 17.57 1.74 -6.64
CA HIS A 24 16.31 0.97 -6.62
C HIS A 24 16.53 -0.55 -6.61
N TRP A 25 17.73 -1.02 -6.95
CA TRP A 25 18.11 -2.44 -6.88
C TRP A 25 18.51 -2.90 -5.46
N LEU A 26 18.64 -1.99 -4.50
CA LEU A 26 19.03 -2.33 -3.13
C LEU A 26 17.80 -2.67 -2.29
N GLN A 27 17.94 -3.66 -1.42
CA GLN A 27 16.89 -4.06 -0.48
C GLN A 27 16.85 -3.17 0.78
N PHE A 28 17.99 -2.63 1.18
CA PHE A 28 18.15 -1.83 2.40
C PHE A 28 18.80 -0.49 2.07
N CYS A 29 18.38 0.55 2.81
CA CYS A 29 19.05 1.86 2.76
C CYS A 29 20.43 1.80 3.43
N SER A 30 21.20 2.87 3.28
CA SER A 30 22.52 3.05 3.90
C SER A 30 22.56 2.75 5.40
N ASP A 31 21.53 3.18 6.15
CA ASP A 31 21.42 2.95 7.60
C ASP A 31 21.15 1.49 7.99
N HIS A 32 20.67 0.67 7.05
CA HIS A 32 20.27 -0.72 7.28
C HIS A 32 21.09 -1.74 6.47
N GLN A 33 22.21 -1.34 5.87
CA GLN A 33 23.05 -2.24 5.08
C GLN A 33 23.56 -3.44 5.88
N ASN A 34 23.70 -3.32 7.19
CA ASN A 34 24.07 -4.43 8.07
C ASN A 34 23.07 -5.61 7.98
N LEU A 35 21.80 -5.35 7.67
CA LEU A 35 20.77 -6.38 7.55
C LEU A 35 20.93 -7.25 6.30
N CYS A 36 21.69 -6.80 5.29
CA CYS A 36 22.05 -7.65 4.14
C CYS A 36 22.82 -8.92 4.55
N SER A 37 23.46 -8.90 5.72
CA SER A 37 24.22 -10.03 6.25
C SER A 37 23.39 -10.96 7.15
N ILE A 38 22.10 -10.65 7.37
CA ILE A 38 21.17 -11.42 8.20
C ILE A 38 20.20 -12.16 7.30
N CYS A 39 19.89 -13.41 7.69
CA CYS A 39 18.98 -14.28 6.95
C CYS A 39 17.65 -13.57 6.63
N ALA A 40 17.24 -13.63 5.36
CA ALA A 40 16.02 -13.00 4.86
C ALA A 40 14.70 -13.63 5.33
N VAL A 41 14.74 -14.70 6.13
CA VAL A 41 13.55 -15.38 6.67
C VAL A 41 13.06 -14.60 7.88
N GLU A 42 11.76 -14.29 7.91
CA GLU A 42 11.15 -13.52 8.99
C GLU A 42 11.35 -14.19 10.35
N GLY A 43 11.84 -13.42 11.33
CA GLY A 43 12.15 -13.91 12.68
C GLY A 43 13.50 -14.63 12.82
N CYS A 44 14.25 -14.84 11.73
CA CYS A 44 15.61 -15.36 11.79
C CYS A 44 16.63 -14.24 11.99
N ASN A 45 17.57 -14.44 12.93
CA ASN A 45 18.66 -13.49 13.19
C ASN A 45 20.06 -14.09 12.92
N LEU A 46 20.10 -15.25 12.25
CA LEU A 46 21.37 -15.90 11.91
C LEU A 46 22.01 -15.22 10.70
N PRO A 47 23.35 -15.20 10.62
CA PRO A 47 24.05 -14.63 9.48
C PRO A 47 23.80 -15.45 8.20
N CYS A 48 23.79 -14.77 7.06
CA CYS A 48 23.70 -15.38 5.74
C CYS A 48 24.89 -16.28 5.46
N SER A 49 24.64 -17.37 4.73
CA SER A 49 25.67 -18.21 4.14
C SER A 49 26.36 -17.45 2.99
N PRO A 50 27.65 -17.70 2.72
CA PRO A 50 28.35 -17.03 1.63
C PRO A 50 27.64 -17.21 0.27
N GLY A 51 27.29 -16.10 -0.38
CA GLY A 51 26.63 -16.10 -1.69
C GLY A 51 25.11 -16.36 -1.67
N SER A 52 24.50 -16.43 -0.49
CA SER A 52 23.07 -16.68 -0.28
C SER A 52 22.45 -15.57 0.59
N LYS A 53 21.14 -15.37 0.47
CA LYS A 53 20.32 -14.49 1.32
C LYS A 53 19.79 -15.20 2.57
N THR A 54 20.13 -16.48 2.77
CA THR A 54 19.65 -17.29 3.89
C THR A 54 20.79 -17.89 4.70
N CYS A 55 20.50 -18.26 5.95
CA CYS A 55 21.48 -18.89 6.84
C CYS A 55 21.65 -20.38 6.55
N HIS A 56 22.44 -21.09 7.36
CA HIS A 56 22.71 -22.53 7.20
C HIS A 56 21.51 -23.46 7.46
N ILE A 57 20.34 -22.93 7.87
CA ILE A 57 19.13 -23.72 8.10
C ILE A 57 18.61 -24.24 6.75
N VAL A 58 18.43 -25.56 6.65
CA VAL A 58 18.10 -26.23 5.38
C VAL A 58 16.76 -25.75 4.83
N GLU A 59 15.77 -25.54 5.69
CA GLU A 59 14.45 -25.03 5.34
C GLU A 59 14.51 -23.62 4.75
N HIS A 60 15.42 -22.77 5.24
CA HIS A 60 15.60 -21.41 4.75
C HIS A 60 16.26 -21.41 3.36
N ASN A 61 17.31 -22.22 3.17
CA ASN A 61 17.95 -22.37 1.86
C ASN A 61 16.97 -22.90 0.81
N LYS A 62 16.14 -23.88 1.17
CA LYS A 62 15.09 -24.39 0.27
C LYS A 62 14.11 -23.32 -0.17
N LEU A 63 13.81 -22.35 0.71
CA LEU A 63 12.93 -21.24 0.41
C LEU A 63 13.56 -20.30 -0.63
N GLU A 64 14.86 -20.01 -0.48
CA GLU A 64 15.62 -19.21 -1.45
C GLU A 64 15.79 -19.94 -2.79
N GLU A 65 16.12 -21.23 -2.77
CA GLU A 65 16.20 -22.06 -3.98
C GLU A 65 14.86 -22.12 -4.73
N ALA A 66 13.75 -22.20 -4.00
CA ALA A 66 12.41 -22.18 -4.58
C ALA A 66 12.09 -20.83 -5.22
N TYR A 67 12.44 -19.73 -4.56
CA TYR A 67 12.23 -18.37 -5.06
C TYR A 67 12.98 -18.11 -6.37
N TYR A 68 14.27 -18.46 -6.43
CA TYR A 68 15.08 -18.27 -7.64
C TYR A 68 14.90 -19.36 -8.69
N LYS A 69 14.03 -20.34 -8.46
CA LYS A 69 13.77 -21.41 -9.42
C LYS A 69 13.02 -20.82 -10.62
N PRO A 70 13.58 -20.87 -11.85
CA PRO A 70 12.89 -20.35 -13.02
C PRO A 70 11.51 -21.00 -13.14
N ALA A 71 10.46 -20.19 -13.29
CA ALA A 71 9.10 -20.66 -13.47
C ALA A 71 9.00 -21.47 -14.77
N LYS A 72 9.24 -22.78 -14.69
CA LYS A 72 9.16 -23.71 -15.84
C LYS A 72 7.80 -23.61 -16.55
N ALA A 73 6.76 -23.21 -15.84
CA ALA A 73 5.43 -22.98 -16.38
C ALA A 73 5.35 -21.76 -17.32
N LEU A 74 5.96 -20.63 -16.98
CA LEU A 74 5.96 -19.41 -17.81
C LEU A 74 6.70 -19.63 -19.13
N PHE A 75 7.87 -20.27 -19.09
CA PHE A 75 8.57 -20.69 -20.31
C PHE A 75 7.73 -21.64 -21.17
N GLN A 76 7.00 -22.57 -20.56
CA GLN A 76 6.10 -23.48 -21.28
C GLN A 76 4.87 -22.77 -21.86
N LEU A 77 4.32 -21.77 -21.16
CA LEU A 77 3.19 -20.95 -21.61
C LEU A 77 3.59 -20.01 -22.75
N HIS A 78 4.73 -19.33 -22.64
CA HIS A 78 5.33 -18.56 -23.75
C HIS A 78 5.56 -19.47 -24.97
N ALA A 79 6.14 -20.66 -24.78
CA ALA A 79 6.31 -21.62 -25.88
C ALA A 79 4.97 -22.11 -26.48
N ARG A 80 3.87 -22.14 -25.72
CA ARG A 80 2.52 -22.46 -26.24
C ARG A 80 1.94 -21.28 -27.02
N LEU A 81 2.09 -20.05 -26.54
CA LEU A 81 1.67 -18.83 -27.23
C LEU A 81 2.39 -18.66 -28.58
N THR A 82 3.71 -18.83 -28.60
CA THR A 82 4.50 -18.78 -29.84
C THR A 82 4.06 -19.85 -30.85
N ARG A 83 3.75 -21.07 -30.39
CA ARG A 83 3.22 -22.15 -31.25
C ARG A 83 1.81 -21.89 -31.77
N ALA A 84 1.01 -21.09 -31.05
CA ALA A 84 -0.33 -20.68 -31.48
C ALA A 84 -0.32 -19.52 -32.49
N GLY A 85 0.86 -18.99 -32.86
CA GLY A 85 0.99 -17.90 -33.83
C GLY A 85 0.55 -16.52 -33.31
N LEU A 86 0.32 -16.40 -32.01
CA LEU A 86 -0.02 -15.14 -31.35
C LEU A 86 1.29 -14.46 -30.94
N SER A 87 1.65 -13.39 -31.63
CA SER A 87 2.78 -12.55 -31.24
C SER A 87 2.36 -11.60 -30.13
N VAL A 88 3.06 -11.68 -28.99
CA VAL A 88 2.94 -10.68 -27.93
C VAL A 88 3.86 -9.52 -28.34
N PRO A 89 3.39 -8.26 -28.37
CA PRO A 89 4.22 -7.11 -28.67
C PRO A 89 5.45 -7.07 -27.75
N SER A 90 6.64 -6.79 -28.31
CA SER A 90 7.92 -6.82 -27.59
C SER A 90 7.99 -5.87 -26.38
N ASP A 91 7.09 -4.88 -26.29
CA ASP A 91 6.97 -3.97 -25.14
C ASP A 91 6.32 -4.64 -23.91
N SER A 92 5.82 -5.87 -24.05
CA SER A 92 5.32 -6.69 -22.94
C SER A 92 6.41 -7.57 -22.31
N VAL A 93 7.63 -7.53 -22.86
CA VAL A 93 8.78 -8.30 -22.40
C VAL A 93 9.84 -7.32 -21.89
N ILE A 94 9.48 -6.54 -20.88
CA ILE A 94 10.47 -5.93 -20.00
C ILE A 94 10.95 -7.03 -19.07
N GLY A 95 12.27 -7.11 -18.94
CA GLY A 95 12.99 -8.30 -18.50
C GLY A 95 12.68 -8.75 -17.09
N ASP A 96 13.02 -10.02 -16.88
CA ASP A 96 13.41 -10.61 -15.60
C ASP A 96 12.62 -10.10 -14.40
N GLU A 97 11.50 -10.80 -14.19
CA GLU A 97 10.59 -10.76 -13.05
C GLU A 97 11.32 -10.51 -11.71
N GLY A 98 11.60 -9.24 -11.42
CA GLY A 98 11.29 -8.68 -10.12
C GLY A 98 9.78 -8.54 -10.07
N GLU A 99 9.08 -9.67 -9.94
CA GLU A 99 7.69 -9.64 -9.49
C GLU A 99 7.69 -8.83 -8.19
N ASP A 100 6.89 -7.77 -8.19
CA ASP A 100 6.52 -7.00 -7.00
C ASP A 100 5.71 -7.92 -6.10
N VAL A 101 6.43 -8.78 -5.39
CA VAL A 101 5.86 -9.72 -4.45
C VAL A 101 6.05 -9.17 -3.05
N GLY A 102 5.10 -8.33 -2.64
CA GLY A 102 4.79 -8.21 -1.23
C GLY A 102 4.44 -9.59 -0.66
N GLU A 103 5.19 -10.02 0.35
CA GLU A 103 4.98 -11.24 1.15
C GLU A 103 4.54 -12.50 0.35
N GLU A 104 5.45 -13.16 -0.37
CA GLU A 104 5.17 -14.53 -0.82
C GLU A 104 5.33 -15.52 0.33
N SER A 105 4.19 -16.01 0.81
CA SER A 105 4.13 -17.30 1.50
C SER A 105 4.34 -18.40 0.47
N ILE A 106 5.58 -18.83 0.24
CA ILE A 106 5.86 -20.00 -0.59
C ILE A 106 5.40 -21.23 0.19
N GLU A 107 4.26 -21.83 -0.20
CA GLU A 107 3.81 -23.12 0.33
C GLU A 107 4.89 -24.17 0.04
N CYS A 108 5.57 -24.64 1.09
CA CYS A 108 6.40 -25.83 0.97
C CYS A 108 5.47 -27.02 0.68
N ASP A 109 5.81 -27.81 -0.33
CA ASP A 109 5.01 -28.95 -0.77
C ASP A 109 4.91 -29.98 0.37
N GLY A 110 3.80 -29.92 1.12
CA GLY A 110 3.62 -30.63 2.39
C GLY A 110 2.56 -29.98 3.27
N LYS A 111 1.29 -30.03 2.84
CA LYS A 111 0.16 -29.68 3.71
C LYS A 111 0.20 -30.57 4.97
N SER A 112 0.58 -30.00 6.10
CA SER A 112 0.25 -30.56 7.40
C SER A 112 -1.14 -30.07 7.80
N ASP A 113 -1.98 -30.94 8.36
CA ASP A 113 -3.35 -30.64 8.81
C ASP A 113 -3.44 -29.62 9.98
N LYS A 114 -2.34 -28.92 10.28
CA LYS A 114 -2.30 -27.79 11.21
C LYS A 114 -2.14 -26.54 10.35
N GLY A 115 -3.17 -25.69 10.31
CA GLY A 115 -3.28 -24.54 9.41
C GLY A 115 -2.09 -23.57 9.41
N ASN A 116 -2.16 -22.54 8.56
CA ASN A 116 -1.14 -21.55 8.11
C ASN A 116 -0.12 -20.97 9.12
N ALA A 117 -0.14 -21.35 10.40
CA ALA A 117 0.73 -20.87 11.47
C ALA A 117 2.21 -21.32 11.38
N TYR A 118 2.58 -22.24 10.48
CA TYR A 118 3.96 -22.73 10.33
C TYR A 118 4.58 -22.50 8.95
N CYS A 119 3.97 -21.66 8.10
CA CYS A 119 4.58 -21.30 6.82
C CYS A 119 5.72 -20.29 7.06
N LEU A 120 6.95 -20.66 6.72
CA LEU A 120 8.09 -19.74 6.76
C LEU A 120 7.89 -18.65 5.71
N LYS A 121 8.03 -17.39 6.11
CA LYS A 121 8.01 -16.23 5.21
C LYS A 121 9.44 -15.70 5.03
N ALA A 122 9.78 -15.25 3.84
CA ALA A 122 11.06 -14.60 3.57
C ALA A 122 10.92 -13.40 2.65
N ARG A 123 11.89 -12.49 2.73
CA ARG A 123 11.94 -11.27 1.93
C ARG A 123 13.16 -11.29 1.03
N PHE A 124 13.03 -11.88 -0.16
CA PHE A 124 14.13 -11.94 -1.13
C PHE A 124 14.13 -10.79 -2.14
N GLY A 125 12.94 -10.25 -2.45
CA GLY A 125 12.76 -9.12 -3.34
C GLY A 125 13.04 -7.76 -2.68
N THR A 126 13.02 -6.72 -3.52
CA THR A 126 12.99 -5.33 -3.05
C THR A 126 11.59 -5.02 -2.53
N GLN A 127 11.50 -4.31 -1.41
CA GLN A 127 10.22 -3.89 -0.86
C GLN A 127 9.73 -2.65 -1.60
N CYS A 128 8.42 -2.54 -1.80
CA CYS A 128 7.78 -1.32 -2.29
C CYS A 128 7.00 -0.62 -1.18
N THR A 129 6.78 0.68 -1.32
CA THR A 129 5.87 1.44 -0.45
C THR A 129 4.46 0.87 -0.50
N HIS A 130 3.72 0.96 0.60
CA HIS A 130 2.39 0.36 0.73
C HIS A 130 1.35 1.04 -0.18
N ASN A 131 1.23 2.36 -0.09
CA ASN A 131 0.29 3.13 -0.91
C ASN A 131 0.68 4.61 -0.99
N GLU A 132 0.11 5.29 -1.97
CA GLU A 132 0.09 6.75 -2.07
C GLU A 132 -1.29 7.24 -1.62
N GLN A 133 -1.33 8.09 -0.60
CA GLN A 133 -2.55 8.64 -0.03
C GLN A 133 -2.84 10.02 -0.63
N LEU A 134 -4.07 10.29 -1.05
CA LEU A 134 -4.48 11.60 -1.54
C LEU A 134 -5.52 12.23 -0.63
N ILE A 135 -5.49 13.57 -0.53
CA ILE A 135 -6.59 14.37 -0.01
C ILE A 135 -7.05 15.31 -1.13
N MET A 136 -8.34 15.27 -1.46
CA MET A 136 -8.93 16.02 -2.57
C MET A 136 -10.18 16.79 -2.16
N ARG A 137 -10.41 17.93 -2.84
CA ARG A 137 -11.69 18.64 -2.84
C ARG A 137 -12.69 17.89 -3.73
N PRO A 138 -14.00 17.97 -3.44
CA PRO A 138 -15.03 17.35 -4.30
C PRO A 138 -15.04 17.84 -5.76
N CYS A 139 -14.47 19.01 -6.04
CA CYS A 139 -14.33 19.55 -7.40
C CYS A 139 -13.16 18.95 -8.20
N GLY A 140 -12.46 17.94 -7.67
CA GLY A 140 -11.35 17.26 -8.36
C GLY A 140 -9.97 17.87 -8.12
N ILE A 141 -9.86 18.94 -7.32
CA ILE A 141 -8.57 19.52 -6.95
C ILE A 141 -7.89 18.63 -5.91
N ILE A 142 -6.71 18.10 -6.25
CA ILE A 142 -5.82 17.42 -5.30
C ILE A 142 -5.20 18.48 -4.39
N LEU A 143 -5.41 18.35 -3.09
CA LEU A 143 -4.84 19.25 -2.08
C LEU A 143 -3.47 18.79 -1.61
N ALA A 144 -3.29 17.49 -1.46
CA ALA A 144 -2.05 16.90 -0.99
C ALA A 144 -1.95 15.43 -1.36
N GLN A 145 -0.71 14.93 -1.37
CA GLN A 145 -0.37 13.52 -1.43
C GLN A 145 0.59 13.14 -0.30
N ALA A 146 0.62 11.87 0.08
CA ALA A 146 1.62 11.31 0.99
C ALA A 146 1.86 9.82 0.73
N THR A 147 3.13 9.46 0.59
CA THR A 147 3.56 8.07 0.47
C THR A 147 3.61 7.39 1.83
N PHE A 148 2.91 6.26 1.95
CA PHE A 148 2.88 5.42 3.13
C PHE A 148 3.72 4.17 2.89
N TYR A 149 4.65 3.88 3.81
CA TYR A 149 5.73 2.92 3.55
C TYR A 149 5.37 1.50 3.96
N GLY A 150 5.02 1.28 5.23
CA GLY A 150 4.73 -0.05 5.76
C GLY A 150 3.26 -0.39 5.87
N SER A 151 2.38 0.62 6.03
CA SER A 151 0.94 0.39 6.16
C SER A 151 0.13 1.68 6.00
N GLU A 152 -1.17 1.51 5.73
CA GLU A 152 -2.18 2.56 5.89
C GLU A 152 -2.68 2.63 7.34
N ALA A 153 -1.75 2.95 8.25
CA ALA A 153 -2.07 3.09 9.67
C ALA A 153 -2.99 4.30 9.91
N ILE A 154 -4.00 4.14 10.76
CA ILE A 154 -4.91 5.24 11.15
C ILE A 154 -4.16 6.44 11.74
N SER A 155 -3.09 6.19 12.50
CA SER A 155 -2.23 7.26 13.00
C SER A 155 -1.51 8.00 11.88
N ALA A 156 -1.07 7.30 10.83
CA ALA A 156 -0.44 7.94 9.67
C ALA A 156 -1.44 8.80 8.89
N VAL A 157 -2.68 8.32 8.69
CA VAL A 157 -3.77 9.12 8.10
C VAL A 157 -4.08 10.36 8.95
N ASN A 158 -4.15 10.22 10.28
CA ASN A 158 -4.39 11.35 11.18
C ASN A 158 -3.29 12.42 11.08
N GLU A 159 -2.02 12.00 11.15
CA GLU A 159 -0.88 12.92 11.02
C GLU A 159 -0.81 13.55 9.62
N PHE A 160 -1.12 12.80 8.57
CA PHE A 160 -1.22 13.34 7.22
C PHE A 160 -2.32 14.40 7.11
N ALA A 161 -3.53 14.12 7.61
CA ALA A 161 -4.61 15.09 7.63
C ALA A 161 -4.24 16.37 8.41
N LYS A 162 -3.55 16.24 9.55
CA LYS A 162 -3.03 17.39 10.30
C LYS A 162 -1.95 18.16 9.54
N ALA A 163 -1.08 17.48 8.81
CA ALA A 163 -0.08 18.16 7.99
C ALA A 163 -0.73 19.00 6.88
N VAL A 164 -1.83 18.51 6.30
CA VAL A 164 -2.60 19.24 5.26
C VAL A 164 -3.43 20.37 5.87
N PHE A 165 -4.01 20.16 7.05
CA PHE A 165 -4.82 21.12 7.78
C PHE A 165 -4.14 21.46 9.12
N PRO A 166 -3.06 22.27 9.14
CA PRO A 166 -2.17 22.42 10.29
C PRO A 166 -2.78 23.14 11.50
N THR A 167 -3.96 23.73 11.35
CA THR A 167 -4.67 24.43 12.44
C THR A 167 -6.13 23.98 12.50
N PRO A 168 -6.78 24.03 13.69
CA PRO A 168 -8.21 23.75 13.79
C PRO A 168 -9.06 24.64 12.86
N GLN A 169 -8.64 25.88 12.61
CA GLN A 169 -9.36 26.79 11.70
C GLN A 169 -9.20 26.43 10.21
N SER A 170 -8.20 25.59 9.89
CA SER A 170 -7.97 25.12 8.52
C SER A 170 -8.66 23.80 8.21
N THR A 171 -9.20 23.10 9.22
CA THR A 171 -9.88 21.83 8.99
C THR A 171 -11.16 22.05 8.19
N PRO A 172 -11.56 21.08 7.34
CA PRO A 172 -12.79 21.20 6.59
C PRO A 172 -14.00 20.98 7.51
N GLU A 173 -15.17 21.46 7.10
CA GLU A 173 -16.44 21.13 7.76
C GLU A 173 -16.72 19.61 7.68
N TYR A 174 -16.34 18.98 6.57
CA TYR A 174 -16.48 17.55 6.33
C TYR A 174 -15.18 16.94 5.81
N PHE A 175 -14.74 15.85 6.44
CA PHE A 175 -13.63 15.05 5.96
C PHE A 175 -14.10 13.61 5.74
N ILE A 176 -14.21 13.21 4.47
CA ILE A 176 -14.60 11.85 4.07
C ILE A 176 -13.35 10.99 3.92
N PHE A 177 -13.33 9.86 4.61
CA PHE A 177 -12.36 8.78 4.52
C PHE A 177 -13.09 7.46 4.80
N ASP A 178 -12.75 6.40 4.07
CA ASP A 178 -13.51 5.14 4.14
C ASP A 178 -13.53 4.59 5.59
N ASN A 179 -12.42 4.69 6.31
CA ASN A 179 -12.22 4.13 7.64
C ASN A 179 -12.30 5.20 8.75
N ASN A 180 -13.15 6.22 8.54
CA ASN A 180 -13.37 7.32 9.49
C ASN A 180 -13.84 6.87 10.87
N CYS A 181 -14.55 5.74 10.97
CA CYS A 181 -14.95 5.16 12.24
C CYS A 181 -13.72 4.86 13.14
N LYS A 182 -12.66 4.27 12.57
CA LYS A 182 -11.42 4.02 13.32
C LYS A 182 -10.62 5.29 13.53
N LEU A 183 -10.65 6.23 12.58
CA LEU A 183 -9.99 7.53 12.73
C LEU A 183 -10.58 8.33 13.89
N HIS A 184 -11.90 8.44 13.97
CA HIS A 184 -12.60 9.10 15.08
C HIS A 184 -12.29 8.42 16.40
N ALA A 185 -12.36 7.08 16.46
CA ALA A 185 -12.05 6.34 17.69
C ALA A 185 -10.60 6.54 18.14
N HIS A 186 -9.66 6.62 17.20
CA HIS A 186 -8.27 6.94 17.48
C HIS A 186 -8.12 8.36 18.07
N GLN A 187 -8.78 9.36 17.48
CA GLN A 187 -8.75 10.75 17.96
C GLN A 187 -9.35 10.87 19.37
N GLU A 188 -10.50 10.24 19.63
CA GLU A 188 -11.11 10.21 20.97
C GLU A 188 -10.19 9.57 22.01
N ALA A 189 -9.62 8.40 21.69
CA ALA A 189 -8.72 7.68 22.59
C ALA A 189 -7.44 8.49 22.92
N LYS A 190 -7.03 9.36 22.00
CA LYS A 190 -5.88 10.26 22.17
C LYS A 190 -6.24 11.63 22.76
N GLN A 191 -7.54 11.90 22.98
CA GLN A 191 -8.05 13.22 23.37
C GLN A 191 -7.58 14.32 22.40
N ASP A 192 -7.59 13.98 21.11
CA ASP A 192 -7.11 14.83 20.03
C ASP A 192 -8.22 15.76 19.54
N HIS A 193 -8.13 17.04 19.90
CA HIS A 193 -9.15 18.04 19.60
C HIS A 193 -8.95 18.77 18.27
N HIS A 194 -7.98 18.34 17.45
CA HIS A 194 -7.62 19.06 16.22
C HIS A 194 -8.76 19.16 15.20
N PHE A 195 -9.59 18.11 15.11
CA PHE A 195 -10.72 17.99 14.19
C PHE A 195 -12.08 18.07 14.90
N SER A 196 -12.16 18.67 16.09
CA SER A 196 -13.41 18.70 16.88
C SER A 196 -14.59 19.40 16.18
N ASP A 197 -14.30 20.34 15.28
CA ASP A 197 -15.32 21.05 14.49
C ASP A 197 -15.51 20.42 13.08
N THR A 198 -14.89 19.27 12.82
CA THR A 198 -14.97 18.55 11.53
C THR A 198 -15.84 17.32 11.67
N VAL A 199 -16.83 17.20 10.80
CA VAL A 199 -17.65 16.00 10.69
C VAL A 199 -16.88 14.92 9.91
N LEU A 200 -16.90 13.68 10.40
CA LEU A 200 -16.17 12.53 9.84
C LEU A 200 -17.11 11.40 9.35
N PRO A 201 -17.88 11.60 8.26
CA PRO A 201 -18.73 10.55 7.70
C PRO A 201 -17.89 9.44 7.04
N VAL A 202 -18.30 8.19 7.17
CA VAL A 202 -17.79 7.10 6.31
C VAL A 202 -18.49 7.10 4.96
N ASP A 203 -17.86 6.55 3.92
CA ASP A 203 -18.54 6.36 2.63
C ASP A 203 -19.66 5.29 2.73
N VAL A 204 -20.73 5.45 1.94
CA VAL A 204 -21.89 4.53 1.93
C VAL A 204 -21.48 3.10 1.57
N PHE A 205 -20.48 2.92 0.71
CA PHE A 205 -19.96 1.60 0.40
C PHE A 205 -19.29 0.94 1.60
N HIS A 206 -18.54 1.71 2.40
CA HIS A 206 -17.94 1.24 3.64
C HIS A 206 -19.01 0.77 4.63
N PHE A 207 -20.10 1.53 4.77
CA PHE A 207 -21.25 1.16 5.58
C PHE A 207 -21.88 -0.17 5.14
N ASN A 208 -22.12 -0.33 3.83
CA ASN A 208 -22.78 -1.53 3.29
C ASN A 208 -21.90 -2.78 3.30
N SER A 209 -20.59 -2.62 3.16
CA SER A 209 -19.68 -3.74 2.86
C SER A 209 -18.79 -4.16 4.02
N LYS A 210 -18.52 -3.27 4.98
CA LYS A 210 -17.51 -3.49 6.03
C LYS A 210 -18.04 -3.46 7.46
N HIS A 211 -19.24 -2.96 7.69
CA HIS A 211 -19.87 -2.98 9.02
C HIS A 211 -21.07 -3.93 9.07
N LYS A 212 -21.16 -4.66 10.18
CA LYS A 212 -22.40 -5.33 10.57
C LYS A 212 -23.33 -4.29 11.18
N GLU A 213 -24.65 -4.49 11.12
CA GLU A 213 -25.65 -3.63 11.80
C GLU A 213 -25.40 -3.47 13.31
N THR A 214 -24.56 -4.31 13.91
CA THR A 214 -24.17 -4.24 15.33
C THR A 214 -23.01 -3.28 15.61
N ASP A 215 -22.40 -2.66 14.59
CA ASP A 215 -21.36 -1.64 14.79
C ASP A 215 -22.01 -0.29 15.16
N LEU A 216 -22.39 -0.19 16.43
CA LEU A 216 -23.08 0.98 16.98
C LEU A 216 -22.23 2.24 16.93
N TYR A 217 -20.91 2.10 17.00
CA TYR A 217 -20.01 3.25 17.02
C TYR A 217 -20.02 3.97 15.67
N CYS A 218 -19.81 3.23 14.57
CA CYS A 218 -19.86 3.80 13.23
C CYS A 218 -21.24 4.40 12.93
N GLN A 219 -22.32 3.74 13.35
CA GLN A 219 -23.68 4.23 13.17
C GLN A 219 -23.98 5.54 13.91
N GLN A 220 -23.38 5.75 15.08
CA GLN A 220 -23.63 6.93 15.90
C GLN A 220 -22.77 8.12 15.49
N GLN A 221 -21.50 7.88 15.15
CA GLN A 221 -20.52 8.95 14.96
C GLN A 221 -20.24 9.29 13.49
N CYS A 222 -20.35 8.31 12.60
CA CYS A 222 -19.87 8.45 11.21
C CYS A 222 -20.94 8.18 10.15
N ASN A 223 -22.21 8.00 10.53
CA ASN A 223 -23.28 7.65 9.59
C ASN A 223 -23.65 8.84 8.69
N PRO A 224 -23.50 8.74 7.36
CA PRO A 224 -23.91 9.79 6.42
C PRO A 224 -25.34 10.29 6.59
N ALA A 225 -26.27 9.40 6.96
CA ALA A 225 -27.68 9.74 7.13
C ALA A 225 -27.93 10.71 8.30
N ALA A 226 -26.96 10.87 9.21
CA ALA A 226 -27.02 11.85 10.29
C ALA A 226 -26.72 13.29 9.82
N PHE A 227 -26.25 13.46 8.57
CA PHE A 227 -25.80 14.74 8.02
C PHE A 227 -26.62 15.10 6.77
N PRO A 228 -27.85 15.61 6.94
CA PRO A 228 -28.77 15.87 5.81
C PRO A 228 -28.21 16.89 4.81
N ASP A 229 -27.32 17.79 5.23
CA ASP A 229 -26.67 18.76 4.35
C ASP A 229 -25.77 18.11 3.28
N LEU A 230 -25.35 16.86 3.50
CA LEU A 230 -24.58 16.08 2.53
C LEU A 230 -25.46 15.32 1.54
N LEU A 231 -26.79 15.33 1.73
CA LEU A 231 -27.73 14.49 1.00
C LEU A 231 -28.82 15.32 0.31
N GLU A 232 -28.94 15.16 -1.01
CA GLU A 232 -30.05 15.66 -1.80
C GLU A 232 -30.88 14.48 -2.32
N ASN A 233 -32.15 14.39 -1.90
CA ASN A 233 -33.07 13.29 -2.28
C ASN A 233 -32.51 11.88 -1.97
N GLY A 234 -31.78 11.73 -0.86
CA GLY A 234 -31.18 10.45 -0.45
C GLY A 234 -29.92 10.06 -1.23
N LYS A 235 -29.33 10.99 -1.98
CA LYS A 235 -28.06 10.81 -2.69
C LYS A 235 -27.07 11.87 -2.24
N TRP A 236 -25.77 11.59 -2.33
CA TRP A 236 -24.75 12.58 -2.05
C TRP A 236 -24.91 13.83 -2.94
N CYS A 237 -24.82 15.02 -2.34
CA CYS A 237 -24.83 16.28 -3.07
C CYS A 237 -23.48 16.60 -3.75
N PHE A 238 -22.45 15.78 -3.51
CA PHE A 238 -21.12 15.86 -4.11
C PHE A 238 -20.54 14.47 -4.39
N ASN A 239 -19.46 14.42 -5.17
CA ASN A 239 -18.79 13.17 -5.53
C ASN A 239 -17.89 12.67 -4.38
N THR A 240 -18.38 11.72 -3.57
CA THR A 240 -17.56 11.07 -2.52
C THR A 240 -16.52 10.11 -3.09
N SER A 241 -16.73 9.58 -4.31
CA SER A 241 -15.80 8.71 -5.03
C SER A 241 -14.72 9.47 -5.83
N ILE A 242 -14.55 10.78 -5.60
CA ILE A 242 -13.60 11.57 -6.39
C ILE A 242 -12.16 11.05 -6.28
N CYS A 243 -11.73 10.65 -5.08
CA CYS A 243 -10.39 10.08 -4.89
C CYS A 243 -10.26 8.72 -5.56
N GLU A 244 -11.25 7.84 -5.44
CA GLU A 244 -11.26 6.53 -6.13
C GLU A 244 -11.14 6.69 -7.65
N GLN A 245 -11.89 7.64 -8.24
CA GLN A 245 -11.83 7.93 -9.68
C GLN A 245 -10.45 8.47 -10.09
N THR A 246 -9.87 9.36 -9.28
CA THR A 246 -8.49 9.86 -9.51
C THR A 246 -7.45 8.76 -9.33
N ASN A 247 -7.66 7.82 -8.41
CA ASN A 247 -6.80 6.67 -8.18
C ASN A 247 -6.79 5.73 -9.40
N VAL A 248 -7.93 5.56 -10.10
CA VAL A 248 -7.97 4.83 -11.38
C VAL A 248 -7.07 5.50 -12.43
N TRP A 249 -7.12 6.83 -12.53
CA TRP A 249 -6.25 7.57 -13.46
C TRP A 249 -4.77 7.43 -13.08
N LEU A 250 -4.42 7.61 -11.79
CA LEU A 250 -3.05 7.45 -11.30
C LEU A 250 -2.53 6.02 -11.46
N GLY A 251 -3.39 5.02 -11.24
CA GLY A 251 -3.06 3.60 -11.41
C GLY A 251 -2.62 3.27 -12.83
N GLY A 252 -3.10 4.01 -13.84
CA GLY A 252 -2.64 3.89 -15.22
C GLY A 252 -1.14 4.17 -15.43
N TYR A 253 -0.48 4.83 -14.46
CA TYR A 253 0.94 5.15 -14.49
C TYR A 253 1.81 4.20 -13.67
N GLN A 254 1.22 3.19 -13.02
CA GLN A 254 1.92 2.28 -12.13
C GLN A 254 3.19 1.72 -12.78
N ALA A 255 3.11 1.21 -14.01
CA ALA A 255 4.24 0.61 -14.72
C ALA A 255 5.45 1.56 -14.90
N ILE A 256 5.23 2.87 -15.01
CA ILE A 256 6.29 3.87 -15.09
C ILE A 256 6.89 4.13 -13.71
N LEU A 257 6.06 4.08 -12.66
CA LEU A 257 6.43 4.38 -11.28
C LEU A 257 7.16 3.25 -10.56
N SER A 258 6.84 1.98 -10.85
CA SER A 258 7.22 0.78 -10.06
C SER A 258 8.70 0.61 -9.77
N ASN A 259 9.59 1.24 -10.54
CA ASN A 259 11.05 1.11 -10.43
C ASN A 259 11.78 2.45 -10.29
N MET A 260 11.03 3.53 -10.01
CA MET A 260 11.64 4.83 -9.79
C MET A 260 12.30 4.91 -8.42
N THR A 261 13.43 5.62 -8.31
CA THR A 261 13.89 6.05 -6.99
C THR A 261 12.90 7.07 -6.41
N VAL A 262 12.80 7.15 -5.09
CA VAL A 262 11.85 8.07 -4.41
C VAL A 262 11.90 9.51 -4.94
N HIS A 263 13.09 10.02 -5.26
CA HIS A 263 13.24 11.37 -5.81
C HIS A 263 12.61 11.53 -7.20
N ARG A 264 12.74 10.51 -8.07
CA ARG A 264 12.12 10.52 -9.40
C ARG A 264 10.62 10.31 -9.31
N TYR A 265 10.20 9.41 -8.42
CA TYR A 265 8.79 9.13 -8.14
C TYR A 265 8.07 10.40 -7.68
N ASN A 266 8.59 11.06 -6.63
CA ASN A 266 8.00 12.29 -6.10
C ASN A 266 7.99 13.41 -7.14
N PHE A 267 9.09 13.60 -7.89
CA PHE A 267 9.12 14.59 -8.96
C PHE A 267 8.06 14.32 -10.03
N TYR A 268 7.92 13.06 -10.45
CA TYR A 268 6.96 12.69 -11.49
C TYR A 268 5.51 12.92 -11.01
N LEU A 269 5.17 12.48 -9.80
CA LEU A 269 3.84 12.71 -9.23
C LEU A 269 3.55 14.19 -9.02
N ASP A 270 4.50 14.96 -8.48
CA ASP A 270 4.33 16.40 -8.30
C ASP A 270 4.04 17.12 -9.64
N GLU A 271 4.74 16.74 -10.71
CA GLU A 271 4.54 17.32 -12.04
C GLU A 271 3.24 16.87 -12.71
N MET A 272 2.75 15.67 -12.41
CA MET A 272 1.45 15.21 -12.86
C MET A 272 0.30 15.90 -12.14
N ILE A 273 0.42 16.08 -10.83
CA ILE A 273 -0.63 16.63 -9.97
C ILE A 273 -0.77 18.14 -10.14
N LYS A 274 0.32 18.86 -10.44
CA LYS A 274 0.31 20.32 -10.64
C LYS A 274 -0.32 20.79 -11.96
N ARG A 275 -0.51 19.90 -12.93
CA ARG A 275 -1.02 20.24 -14.28
C ARG A 275 -2.53 20.14 -14.35
#